data_AF-A0A7V3X4I2-F1
#
_entry.id   AF-A0A7V3X4I2-F1
#
_cell.length_a   1.000
_cell.length_b   1.000
_cell.length_c   1.000
_cell.angle_alpha   90.00
_cell.angle_beta   90.00
_cell.angle_gamma   90.00
#
_symmetry.space_group_name_H-M   'P 1'
#
loop_
_entity.id
_entity.type
_entity.pdbx_description
1 polymer ?
#
loop_
_entity_poly.entity_id
_entity_poly.type
_entity_poly.pdbx_seq_one_letter_code
_entity_poly.pdbx_strand_id
1 'polypeptide(L)'
;MPKAPDTSTNNNHDLVLSYHRVRRALGILGVLLPLVLIIGGLLSNSRLEPSISDFYHTKLRDIFVGCLFAIGIFLVSYKGYKRRPNERISDDLVATTAGIAAFGVALFPNESDAIVTVSQQALGLNISPLFHYTSATVFFVCLAIFCYVQFPKTARPVRRRIYIWCGHIIAVSTVLILLFSYFKLQGSPEMQSLVTDWKIIFWIEAIGIWAFAFSWLTKGKADLALRSLKRSQS
;
A
#
# COMPACT_ATOMS: atom_id res chain seq x y z
N MET A 1 -36.30 14.63 -33.99
CA MET A 1 -34.94 14.06 -33.97
C MET A 1 -34.63 13.57 -32.56
N PRO A 2 -34.28 12.29 -32.35
CA PRO A 2 -33.79 11.84 -31.06
C PRO A 2 -32.44 12.51 -30.78
N LYS A 3 -32.30 13.09 -29.58
CA LYS A 3 -31.06 13.73 -29.12
C LYS A 3 -29.94 12.68 -29.11
N ALA A 4 -28.83 12.94 -29.80
CA ALA A 4 -27.66 12.06 -29.75
C ALA A 4 -27.25 11.86 -28.28
N PRO A 5 -26.91 10.64 -27.84
CA PRO A 5 -26.48 10.41 -26.47
C PRO A 5 -25.26 11.28 -26.16
N ASP A 6 -25.34 12.04 -25.07
CA ASP A 6 -24.30 12.97 -24.64
C ASP A 6 -23.02 12.20 -24.27
N THR A 7 -22.07 12.14 -25.21
CA THR A 7 -20.79 11.41 -25.08
C THR A 7 -19.96 11.86 -23.88
N SER A 8 -20.17 13.09 -23.38
CA SER A 8 -19.47 13.61 -22.20
C SER A 8 -19.93 12.96 -20.89
N THR A 9 -21.21 12.55 -20.82
CA THR A 9 -21.78 11.87 -19.64
C THR A 9 -21.32 10.42 -19.53
N ASN A 10 -21.19 9.71 -20.65
CA ASN A 10 -20.65 8.33 -20.71
C ASN A 10 -19.18 8.29 -20.27
N ASN A 11 -18.34 9.21 -20.76
CA ASN A 11 -16.92 9.23 -20.38
C ASN A 11 -16.70 9.49 -18.87
N ASN A 12 -17.51 10.34 -18.25
CA ASN A 12 -17.45 10.56 -16.80
C ASN A 12 -17.96 9.36 -15.99
N HIS A 13 -18.92 8.60 -16.54
CA HIS A 13 -19.45 7.38 -15.93
C HIS A 13 -18.38 6.29 -15.81
N ASP A 14 -17.69 6.02 -16.92
CA ASP A 14 -16.67 4.97 -17.02
C ASP A 14 -15.45 5.30 -16.16
N LEU A 15 -15.07 6.58 -16.10
CA LEU A 15 -13.95 7.03 -15.27
C LEU A 15 -14.19 6.78 -13.78
N VAL A 16 -15.39 7.13 -13.27
CA VAL A 16 -15.74 6.93 -11.85
C VAL A 16 -15.81 5.44 -11.50
N LEU A 17 -16.36 4.62 -12.39
CA LEU A 17 -16.40 3.15 -12.23
C LEU A 17 -15.00 2.54 -12.19
N SER A 18 -14.12 2.98 -13.10
CA SER A 18 -12.73 2.54 -13.14
C SER A 18 -12.00 2.87 -11.83
N TYR A 19 -12.09 4.11 -11.36
CA TYR A 19 -11.47 4.52 -10.10
C TYR A 19 -12.03 3.79 -8.89
N HIS A 20 -13.34 3.53 -8.84
CA HIS A 20 -13.93 2.71 -7.79
C HIS A 20 -13.34 1.29 -7.77
N ARG A 21 -13.25 0.64 -8.94
CA ARG A 21 -12.71 -0.72 -9.07
C ARG A 21 -11.24 -0.78 -8.64
N VAL A 22 -10.42 0.18 -9.08
CA VAL A 22 -9.00 0.30 -8.68
C VAL A 22 -8.89 0.44 -7.16
N ARG A 23 -9.65 1.35 -6.53
CA ARG A 23 -9.57 1.53 -5.07
C ARG A 23 -10.04 0.30 -4.29
N ARG A 24 -11.08 -0.36 -4.79
CA ARG A 24 -11.58 -1.60 -4.18
C ARG A 24 -10.55 -2.72 -4.30
N ALA A 25 -9.90 -2.87 -5.46
CA ALA A 25 -8.85 -3.87 -5.66
C ALA A 25 -7.68 -3.64 -4.71
N LEU A 26 -7.18 -2.40 -4.62
CA LEU A 26 -6.11 -2.01 -3.69
C LEU A 26 -6.47 -2.32 -2.23
N GLY A 27 -7.69 -1.98 -1.82
CA GLY A 27 -8.18 -2.30 -0.48
C GLY A 27 -8.29 -3.81 -0.23
N ILE A 28 -8.78 -4.59 -1.19
CA ILE A 28 -8.88 -6.05 -1.05
C ILE A 28 -7.48 -6.68 -0.97
N LEU A 29 -6.55 -6.27 -1.83
CA LEU A 29 -5.16 -6.74 -1.80
C LEU A 29 -4.48 -6.41 -0.48
N GLY A 30 -4.68 -5.20 0.06
CA GLY A 30 -4.16 -4.81 1.37
C GLY A 30 -4.75 -5.63 2.53
N VAL A 31 -6.04 -6.00 2.49
CA VAL A 31 -6.60 -6.92 3.50
C VAL A 31 -6.01 -8.32 3.35
N LEU A 32 -6.01 -8.86 2.13
CA LEU A 32 -5.67 -10.25 1.88
C LEU A 32 -4.18 -10.54 2.04
N LEU A 33 -3.28 -9.63 1.68
CA LEU A 33 -1.85 -9.91 1.67
C LEU A 33 -1.34 -10.38 3.06
N PRO A 34 -1.52 -9.64 4.17
CA PRO A 34 -1.08 -10.13 5.47
C PRO A 34 -1.76 -11.45 5.88
N LEU A 35 -3.07 -11.60 5.59
CA LEU A 35 -3.81 -12.80 5.96
C LEU A 35 -3.30 -14.05 5.22
N VAL A 36 -3.07 -13.93 3.91
CA VAL A 36 -2.54 -15.03 3.09
C VAL A 36 -1.12 -15.38 3.52
N LEU A 37 -0.28 -14.40 3.87
CA LEU A 37 1.06 -14.68 4.37
C LEU A 37 1.06 -15.33 5.75
N ILE A 38 0.16 -14.93 6.66
CA ILE A 38 -0.01 -15.60 7.96
C ILE A 38 -0.40 -17.05 7.76
N ILE A 39 -1.48 -17.31 7.01
CA ILE A 39 -2.00 -18.66 6.79
C ILE A 39 -0.95 -19.49 6.03
N GLY A 40 -0.39 -18.93 4.97
CA GLY A 40 0.63 -19.58 4.16
C GLY A 40 1.86 -19.94 4.96
N GLY A 41 2.41 -19.01 5.76
CA GLY A 41 3.63 -19.25 6.55
C GLY A 41 3.43 -20.37 7.57
N LEU A 42 2.28 -20.37 8.26
CA LEU A 42 1.92 -21.43 9.20
C LEU A 42 1.77 -22.79 8.51
N LEU A 43 1.20 -22.85 7.30
CA LEU A 43 1.00 -24.10 6.57
C LEU A 43 2.27 -24.60 5.87
N SER A 44 3.09 -23.71 5.31
CA SER A 44 4.24 -24.10 4.47
C SER A 44 5.56 -24.18 5.22
N ASN A 45 5.75 -23.31 6.22
CA ASN A 45 7.01 -23.15 6.96
C ASN A 45 6.85 -23.48 8.45
N SER A 46 5.65 -23.85 8.90
CA SER A 46 5.31 -24.06 10.33
C SER A 46 5.64 -22.85 11.23
N ARG A 47 5.77 -21.65 10.64
CA ARG A 47 6.13 -20.42 11.35
C ARG A 47 5.69 -19.16 10.60
N LEU A 48 5.55 -18.07 11.32
CA LEU A 48 5.40 -16.73 10.77
C LEU A 48 6.80 -16.09 10.61
N GLU A 49 7.07 -15.47 9.45
CA GLU A 49 8.33 -14.77 9.24
C GLU A 49 8.38 -13.42 10.00
N PRO A 50 9.58 -12.92 10.37
CA PRO A 50 9.70 -11.73 11.23
C PRO A 50 9.16 -10.42 10.66
N SER A 51 9.13 -10.29 9.32
CA SER A 51 8.45 -9.21 8.59
C SER A 51 7.65 -9.75 7.40
N ILE A 52 6.77 -8.92 6.84
CA ILE A 52 6.08 -9.21 5.58
C ILE A 52 7.09 -9.36 4.44
N SER A 53 8.14 -8.56 4.41
CA SER A 53 9.20 -8.65 3.41
C SER A 53 10.09 -9.89 3.54
N ASP A 54 10.21 -10.49 4.72
CA ASP A 54 10.97 -11.74 4.92
C ASP A 54 10.33 -12.93 4.15
N PHE A 55 9.03 -12.84 3.79
CA PHE A 55 8.39 -13.83 2.92
C PHE A 55 8.98 -13.88 1.50
N TYR A 56 9.75 -12.88 1.08
CA TYR A 56 10.52 -12.89 -0.16
C TYR A 56 11.42 -14.12 -0.27
N HIS A 57 11.98 -14.56 0.86
CA HIS A 57 12.94 -15.66 0.90
C HIS A 57 12.29 -17.02 1.16
N THR A 58 10.97 -17.12 0.99
CA THR A 58 10.19 -18.33 1.25
C THR A 58 9.46 -18.81 -0.01
N LYS A 59 8.77 -19.95 0.11
CA LYS A 59 7.86 -20.47 -0.94
C LYS A 59 6.71 -19.51 -1.28
N LEU A 60 6.44 -18.50 -0.46
CA LEU A 60 5.38 -17.51 -0.66
C LEU A 60 5.87 -16.23 -1.34
N ARG A 61 7.12 -16.20 -1.81
CA ARG A 61 7.69 -15.09 -2.58
C ARG A 61 6.77 -14.64 -3.70
N ASP A 62 6.22 -15.57 -4.47
CA ASP A 62 5.43 -15.26 -5.66
C ASP A 62 4.13 -14.53 -5.30
N ILE A 63 3.54 -14.86 -4.14
CA ILE A 63 2.37 -14.15 -3.60
C ILE A 63 2.76 -12.73 -3.14
N PHE A 64 3.86 -12.60 -2.40
CA PHE A 64 4.35 -11.30 -1.94
C PHE A 64 4.67 -10.37 -3.12
N VAL A 65 5.53 -10.82 -4.03
CA VAL A 65 5.99 -10.06 -5.20
C VAL A 65 4.81 -9.78 -6.13
N GLY A 66 4.00 -10.79 -6.47
CA GLY A 66 2.84 -10.64 -7.35
C GLY A 66 1.81 -9.64 -6.81
N CYS A 67 1.56 -9.65 -5.50
CA CYS A 67 0.66 -8.68 -4.86
C CYS A 67 1.21 -7.26 -4.95
N LEU A 68 2.50 -7.05 -4.68
CA LEU A 68 3.12 -5.72 -4.78
C LEU A 68 3.14 -5.19 -6.22
N PHE A 69 3.35 -6.06 -7.21
CA PHE A 69 3.20 -5.68 -8.62
C PHE A 69 1.76 -5.28 -8.95
N ALA A 70 0.77 -6.04 -8.49
CA ALA A 70 -0.64 -5.69 -8.69
C ALA A 70 -0.98 -4.34 -8.03
N ILE A 71 -0.54 -4.12 -6.78
CA ILE A 71 -0.68 -2.85 -6.07
C ILE A 71 -0.01 -1.71 -6.85
N GLY A 72 1.22 -1.93 -7.32
CA GLY A 72 1.99 -0.97 -8.10
C GLY A 72 1.28 -0.54 -9.38
N ILE A 73 0.80 -1.51 -10.16
CA ILE A 73 0.04 -1.27 -11.40
C ILE A 73 -1.24 -0.50 -11.10
N PHE A 74 -2.00 -0.90 -10.08
CA PHE A 74 -3.24 -0.21 -9.71
C PHE A 74 -3.00 1.22 -9.22
N LEU A 75 -1.91 1.47 -8.50
CA LEU A 75 -1.53 2.81 -8.07
C LEU A 75 -1.04 3.67 -9.24
N VAL A 76 -0.18 3.18 -10.13
CA VAL A 76 0.23 3.95 -11.33
C VAL A 76 -0.97 4.22 -12.25
N SER A 77 -1.90 3.28 -12.35
CA SER A 77 -3.13 3.44 -13.13
C SER A 77 -4.16 4.32 -12.44
N TYR A 78 -3.95 4.68 -11.17
CA TYR A 78 -4.81 5.57 -10.43
C TYR A 78 -4.57 7.01 -10.88
N LYS A 79 -5.29 7.40 -11.94
CA LYS A 79 -5.45 8.81 -12.26
C LYS A 79 -6.34 9.42 -11.18
N GLY A 80 -5.79 10.32 -10.37
CA GLY A 80 -6.56 11.01 -9.34
C GLY A 80 -7.68 11.89 -9.91
N TYR A 81 -8.28 12.73 -9.06
CA TYR A 81 -9.10 13.81 -9.56
C TYR A 81 -8.24 14.87 -10.26
N LYS A 82 -8.82 15.61 -11.22
CA LYS A 82 -8.13 16.73 -11.87
C LYS A 82 -7.59 17.70 -10.81
N ARG A 83 -6.31 18.06 -10.95
CA ARG A 83 -5.63 18.99 -10.05
C ARG A 83 -6.40 20.30 -9.96
N ARG A 84 -6.68 20.76 -8.73
CA ARG A 84 -7.28 22.08 -8.50
C ARG A 84 -6.20 23.17 -8.57
N PRO A 85 -6.54 24.43 -8.97
CA PRO A 85 -5.56 25.51 -9.11
C PRO A 85 -4.69 25.75 -7.86
N ASN A 86 -5.24 25.55 -6.66
CA ASN A 86 -4.55 25.76 -5.38
C ASN A 86 -3.96 24.48 -4.77
N GLU A 87 -3.87 23.39 -5.55
CA GLU A 87 -3.44 22.09 -5.05
C GLU A 87 -1.92 21.94 -5.08
N ARG A 88 -1.31 21.91 -3.89
CA ARG A 88 0.14 21.71 -3.71
C ARG A 88 0.59 20.28 -3.98
N ILE A 89 -0.23 19.29 -3.61
CA ILE A 89 0.11 17.86 -3.73
C ILE A 89 -0.89 17.18 -4.65
N SER A 90 -0.43 16.75 -5.82
CA SER A 90 -1.24 16.04 -6.82
C SER A 90 -1.52 14.59 -6.41
N ASP A 91 -2.78 14.16 -6.45
CA ASP A 91 -3.19 12.77 -6.23
C ASP A 91 -2.43 11.80 -7.16
N ASP A 92 -2.29 12.17 -8.43
CA ASP A 92 -1.67 11.37 -9.49
C ASP A 92 -0.16 11.17 -9.25
N LEU A 93 0.53 12.21 -8.77
CA LEU A 93 1.94 12.13 -8.42
C LEU A 93 2.14 11.21 -7.22
N VAL A 94 1.36 11.39 -6.14
CA VAL A 94 1.48 10.56 -4.93
C VAL A 94 1.17 9.09 -5.24
N ALA A 95 0.15 8.82 -6.07
CA ALA A 95 -0.17 7.46 -6.51
C ALA A 95 0.93 6.85 -7.38
N THR A 96 1.44 7.59 -8.36
CA THR A 96 2.53 7.10 -9.23
C THR A 96 3.78 6.82 -8.42
N THR A 97 4.17 7.73 -7.51
CA THR A 97 5.31 7.53 -6.61
C THR A 97 5.11 6.31 -5.71
N ALA A 98 3.93 6.13 -5.12
CA ALA A 98 3.62 4.94 -4.34
C ALA A 98 3.69 3.66 -5.20
N GLY A 99 3.19 3.70 -6.43
CA GLY A 99 3.23 2.55 -7.33
C GLY A 99 4.65 2.15 -7.73
N ILE A 100 5.50 3.12 -8.07
CA ILE A 100 6.93 2.91 -8.33
C ILE A 100 7.64 2.37 -7.09
N ALA A 101 7.33 2.90 -5.91
CA ALA A 101 7.87 2.42 -4.65
C ALA A 101 7.44 0.97 -4.36
N ALA A 102 6.20 0.59 -4.66
CA ALA A 102 5.75 -0.80 -4.54
C ALA A 102 6.53 -1.75 -5.47
N PHE A 103 6.81 -1.33 -6.71
CA PHE A 103 7.70 -2.10 -7.60
C PHE A 103 9.12 -2.20 -7.02
N GLY A 104 9.64 -1.13 -6.42
CA GLY A 104 10.92 -1.16 -5.72
C GLY A 104 10.96 -2.23 -4.63
N VAL A 105 9.96 -2.27 -3.74
CA VAL A 105 9.87 -3.31 -2.70
C VAL A 105 9.80 -4.72 -3.31
N ALA A 106 9.11 -4.89 -4.43
CA ALA A 106 8.97 -6.17 -5.12
C ALA A 106 10.24 -6.64 -5.85
N LEU A 107 11.06 -5.71 -6.34
CA LEU A 107 12.24 -5.99 -7.15
C LEU A 107 13.54 -6.05 -6.33
N PHE A 108 13.59 -5.39 -5.18
CA PHE A 108 14.75 -5.39 -4.29
C PHE A 108 14.43 -6.22 -3.04
N PRO A 109 15.01 -7.42 -2.89
CA PRO A 109 14.90 -8.19 -1.66
C PRO A 109 15.51 -7.46 -0.48
N ASN A 110 14.96 -7.70 0.72
CA ASN A 110 15.61 -7.34 1.98
C ASN A 110 16.81 -8.29 2.25
N GLU A 111 17.37 -8.23 3.46
CA GLU A 111 18.58 -8.96 3.84
C GLU A 111 18.47 -10.46 3.56
N SER A 112 19.55 -11.05 3.04
CA SER A 112 19.65 -12.48 2.75
C SER A 112 21.10 -12.91 2.65
N ASP A 113 21.35 -14.20 2.85
CA ASP A 113 22.70 -14.78 2.79
C ASP A 113 23.11 -15.25 1.38
N ALA A 114 22.20 -15.22 0.40
CA ALA A 114 22.44 -15.74 -0.93
C ALA A 114 21.90 -14.81 -2.02
N ILE A 115 22.61 -14.77 -3.15
CA ILE A 115 22.15 -14.08 -4.36
C ILE A 115 21.12 -14.97 -5.06
N VAL A 116 19.85 -14.54 -5.05
CA VAL A 116 18.74 -15.28 -5.67
C VAL A 116 17.96 -14.44 -6.69
N THR A 117 18.37 -13.20 -6.92
CA THR A 117 17.73 -12.26 -7.84
C THR A 117 18.74 -11.47 -8.67
N VAL A 118 18.27 -10.95 -9.81
CA VAL A 118 19.07 -10.07 -10.69
C VAL A 118 19.48 -8.77 -9.96
N SER A 119 18.60 -8.22 -9.11
CA SER A 119 18.91 -7.01 -8.34
C SER A 119 20.03 -7.24 -7.33
N GLN A 120 20.04 -8.37 -6.63
CA GLN A 120 21.14 -8.76 -5.75
C GLN A 120 22.42 -9.07 -6.53
N GLN A 121 22.34 -9.65 -7.73
CA GLN A 121 23.51 -9.89 -8.57
C GLN A 121 24.13 -8.56 -9.05
N ALA A 122 23.30 -7.57 -9.39
CA ALA A 122 23.75 -6.28 -9.89
C ALA A 122 24.24 -5.33 -8.78
N LEU A 123 23.58 -5.32 -7.62
CA LEU A 123 23.85 -4.37 -6.53
C LEU A 123 24.63 -4.97 -5.36
N GLY A 124 24.64 -6.29 -5.22
CA GLY A 124 25.17 -7.00 -4.05
C GLY A 124 24.17 -7.07 -2.88
N LEU A 125 24.50 -7.95 -1.93
CA LEU A 125 23.66 -8.26 -0.77
C LEU A 125 23.52 -7.11 0.25
N ASN A 126 24.46 -6.15 0.24
CA ASN A 126 24.44 -5.01 1.16
C ASN A 126 23.63 -3.81 0.63
N ILE A 127 23.56 -3.63 -0.69
CA ILE A 127 22.92 -2.47 -1.31
C ILE A 127 21.46 -2.77 -1.68
N SER A 128 21.12 -4.00 -2.07
CA SER A 128 19.73 -4.37 -2.35
C SER A 128 18.77 -4.06 -1.18
N PRO A 129 19.09 -4.38 0.09
CA PRO A 129 18.22 -4.05 1.22
C PRO A 129 18.03 -2.54 1.41
N LEU A 130 19.03 -1.71 1.08
CA LEU A 130 18.87 -0.24 1.15
C LEU A 130 17.80 0.26 0.17
N PHE A 131 17.78 -0.28 -1.06
CA PHE A 131 16.73 0.02 -2.03
C PHE A 131 15.38 -0.50 -1.56
N HIS A 132 15.32 -1.67 -0.93
CA HIS A 132 14.12 -2.21 -0.32
C HIS A 132 13.54 -1.27 0.75
N TYR A 133 14.33 -0.89 1.76
CA TYR A 133 13.86 -0.02 2.84
C TYR A 133 13.47 1.38 2.37
N THR A 134 14.24 1.94 1.44
CA THR A 134 13.92 3.25 0.83
C THR A 134 12.58 3.18 0.12
N SER A 135 12.38 2.14 -0.69
CA SER A 135 11.12 1.91 -1.42
C SER A 135 9.95 1.70 -0.46
N ALA A 136 10.11 0.87 0.57
CA ALA A 136 9.07 0.63 1.57
C ALA A 136 8.70 1.92 2.33
N THR A 137 9.70 2.71 2.73
CA THR A 137 9.48 3.98 3.42
C THR A 137 8.71 4.96 2.55
N VAL A 138 9.13 5.14 1.29
CA VAL A 138 8.44 6.01 0.33
C VAL A 138 7.01 5.52 0.12
N PHE A 139 6.80 4.22 -0.04
CA PHE A 139 5.47 3.62 -0.19
C PHE A 139 4.55 4.00 0.98
N PHE A 140 4.94 3.67 2.22
CA PHE A 140 4.12 3.95 3.40
C PHE A 140 3.90 5.45 3.62
N VAL A 141 4.91 6.29 3.37
CA VAL A 141 4.77 7.76 3.45
C VAL A 141 3.71 8.26 2.45
N CYS A 142 3.73 7.78 1.20
CA CYS A 142 2.70 8.14 0.23
C CYS A 142 1.30 7.69 0.68
N LEU A 143 1.16 6.52 1.29
CA LEU A 143 -0.13 6.06 1.84
C LEU A 143 -0.62 6.95 2.99
N ALA A 144 0.28 7.40 3.86
CA ALA A 144 -0.05 8.37 4.91
C ALA A 144 -0.48 9.72 4.31
N ILE A 145 0.20 10.20 3.26
CA ILE A 145 -0.16 11.44 2.54
C ILE A 145 -1.58 11.32 1.93
N PHE A 146 -1.94 10.16 1.36
CA PHE A 146 -3.31 9.92 0.89
C PHE A 146 -4.34 10.15 2.01
N CYS A 147 -4.06 9.59 3.18
CA CYS A 147 -4.94 9.65 4.34
C CYS A 147 -5.06 11.06 4.94
N TYR A 148 -3.97 11.82 4.99
CA TYR A 148 -3.95 13.17 5.57
C TYR A 148 -4.42 14.26 4.62
N VAL A 149 -4.09 14.14 3.33
CA VAL A 149 -4.23 15.23 2.38
C VAL A 149 -5.30 14.90 1.34
N GLN A 150 -5.19 13.76 0.67
CA GLN A 150 -5.99 13.50 -0.53
C GLN A 150 -7.44 13.10 -0.21
N PHE A 151 -7.62 12.06 0.61
CA PHE A 151 -8.95 11.54 0.92
C PHE A 151 -9.82 12.51 1.74
N PRO A 152 -9.29 13.30 2.68
CA PRO A 152 -10.05 14.31 3.42
C PRO A 152 -10.68 15.42 2.57
N LYS A 153 -10.10 15.79 1.41
CA LYS A 153 -10.52 16.96 0.60
C LYS A 153 -12.01 17.01 0.26
N THR A 154 -12.63 15.85 0.04
CA THR A 154 -14.05 15.71 -0.37
C THR A 154 -14.86 14.89 0.63
N ALA A 155 -14.33 14.72 1.84
CA ALA A 155 -14.90 13.85 2.85
C ALA A 155 -15.89 14.60 3.76
N ARG A 156 -17.03 13.98 4.05
CA ARG A 156 -17.88 14.38 5.18
C ARG A 156 -17.13 14.19 6.50
N PRO A 157 -17.48 14.90 7.59
CA PRO A 157 -16.72 14.91 8.84
C PRO A 157 -16.35 13.53 9.41
N VAL A 158 -17.30 12.58 9.42
CA VAL A 158 -17.06 11.22 9.92
C VAL A 158 -16.02 10.48 9.07
N ARG A 159 -16.14 10.52 7.74
CA ARG A 159 -15.16 9.90 6.84
C ARG A 159 -13.80 10.57 6.91
N ARG A 160 -13.78 11.90 7.04
CA ARG A 160 -12.55 12.66 7.24
C ARG A 160 -11.81 12.14 8.48
N ARG A 161 -12.53 11.94 9.59
CA ARG A 161 -11.95 11.38 10.83
C ARG A 161 -11.38 9.98 10.60
N ILE A 162 -12.08 9.10 9.88
CA ILE A 162 -11.57 7.77 9.51
C ILE A 162 -10.24 7.87 8.77
N TYR A 163 -10.15 8.71 7.74
CA TYR A 163 -8.92 8.88 6.97
C TYR A 163 -7.77 9.40 7.83
N ILE A 164 -8.02 10.41 8.67
CA ILE A 164 -6.99 10.95 9.57
C ILE A 164 -6.49 9.90 10.57
N TRP A 165 -7.37 9.09 11.15
CA TRP A 165 -6.96 7.97 12.02
C TRP A 165 -6.12 6.92 11.29
N CYS A 166 -6.52 6.53 10.07
CA CYS A 166 -5.71 5.63 9.25
C CYS A 166 -4.34 6.24 8.94
N GLY A 167 -4.29 7.56 8.67
CA GLY A 167 -3.05 8.30 8.48
C GLY A 167 -2.13 8.27 9.69
N HIS A 168 -2.68 8.41 10.91
CA HIS A 168 -1.91 8.27 12.15
C HIS A 168 -1.36 6.87 12.33
N ILE A 169 -2.18 5.85 12.12
CA ILE A 169 -1.75 4.45 12.22
C ILE A 169 -0.62 4.17 11.23
N ILE A 170 -0.77 4.56 9.96
CA ILE A 170 0.27 4.35 8.94
C ILE A 170 1.54 5.10 9.30
N ALA A 171 1.45 6.39 9.67
CA ALA A 171 2.64 7.19 9.99
C ALA A 171 3.40 6.67 11.21
N VAL A 172 2.70 6.30 12.28
CA VAL A 172 3.31 5.68 13.46
C VAL A 172 3.91 4.33 13.09
N SER A 173 3.20 3.52 12.28
CA SER A 173 3.72 2.23 11.81
C SER A 173 5.02 2.43 11.03
N THR A 174 5.12 3.42 10.12
CA THR A 174 6.35 3.72 9.38
C THR A 174 7.51 4.01 10.33
N VAL A 175 7.31 4.86 11.34
CA VAL A 175 8.36 5.21 12.31
C VAL A 175 8.78 3.98 13.11
N LEU A 176 7.82 3.18 13.58
CA LEU A 176 8.10 1.99 14.36
C LEU A 176 8.78 0.90 13.52
N ILE A 177 8.41 0.72 12.25
CA ILE A 177 9.10 -0.21 11.34
C ILE A 177 10.56 0.18 11.22
N LEU A 178 10.88 1.45 10.98
CA LEU A 178 12.27 1.90 10.88
C LEU A 178 13.04 1.67 12.19
N LEU A 179 12.43 2.00 13.33
CA LEU A 179 13.03 1.80 14.65
C LEU A 179 13.30 0.32 14.94
N PHE A 180 12.31 -0.55 14.73
CA PHE A 180 12.46 -1.97 15.03
C PHE A 180 13.31 -2.71 13.98
N SER A 181 13.35 -2.25 12.72
CA SER A 181 14.34 -2.73 11.74
C SER A 181 15.76 -2.35 12.16
N TYR A 182 15.99 -1.14 12.68
CA TYR A 182 17.29 -0.78 13.25
C TYR A 182 17.67 -1.70 14.41
N PHE A 183 16.73 -1.99 15.32
CA PHE A 183 16.97 -2.94 16.42
C PHE A 183 17.19 -4.39 15.96
N LYS A 184 16.48 -4.85 14.91
CA LYS A 184 16.72 -6.16 14.28
C LYS A 184 18.14 -6.28 13.73
N LEU A 185 18.71 -5.20 13.19
CA LEU A 185 20.00 -5.22 12.50
C LEU A 185 21.21 -4.84 13.38
N GLN A 186 21.01 -3.93 14.34
CA GLN A 186 22.09 -3.29 15.10
C GLN A 186 21.90 -3.38 16.62
N GLY A 187 20.78 -3.95 17.10
CA GLY A 187 20.50 -4.09 18.52
C GLY A 187 21.38 -5.15 19.20
N SER A 188 21.32 -5.23 20.53
CA SER A 188 21.93 -6.35 21.28
C SER A 188 21.25 -7.68 20.92
N PRO A 189 21.87 -8.84 21.17
CA PRO A 189 21.26 -10.14 20.89
C PRO A 189 19.87 -10.33 21.52
N GLU A 190 19.65 -9.79 22.73
CA GLU A 190 18.36 -9.82 23.43
C GLU A 190 17.31 -8.97 22.69
N MET A 191 17.72 -7.84 22.12
CA MET A 191 16.83 -6.96 21.37
C MET A 191 16.52 -7.52 19.98
N GLN A 192 17.51 -8.11 19.31
CA GLN A 192 17.31 -8.80 18.03
C GLN A 192 16.34 -9.97 18.17
N SER A 193 16.51 -10.81 19.20
CA SER A 193 15.61 -11.93 19.50
C SER A 193 14.21 -11.44 19.87
N LEU A 194 14.08 -10.41 20.71
CA LEU A 194 12.78 -9.80 21.02
C LEU A 194 12.01 -9.39 19.75
N VAL A 195 12.66 -8.65 18.84
CA VAL A 195 12.03 -8.20 17.59
C VAL A 195 11.66 -9.37 16.69
N THR A 196 12.57 -10.34 16.59
CA THR A 196 12.46 -11.46 15.64
C THR A 196 11.49 -12.52 16.11
N ASP A 197 11.49 -12.89 17.39
CA ASP A 197 10.70 -13.99 17.93
C ASP A 197 9.23 -13.58 18.09
N TRP A 198 9.00 -12.33 18.51
CA TRP A 198 7.65 -11.77 18.64
C TRP A 198 7.08 -11.22 17.33
N LYS A 199 7.84 -11.31 16.23
CA LYS A 199 7.42 -10.86 14.88
C LYS A 199 6.94 -9.40 14.91
N ILE A 200 7.64 -8.54 15.65
CA ILE A 200 7.19 -7.18 15.95
C ILE A 200 7.02 -6.37 14.66
N ILE A 201 7.99 -6.46 13.76
CA ILE A 201 7.96 -5.74 12.48
C ILE A 201 6.78 -6.22 11.63
N PHE A 202 6.58 -7.53 11.50
CA PHE A 202 5.44 -8.11 10.79
C PHE A 202 4.10 -7.51 11.24
N TRP A 203 3.84 -7.48 12.55
CA TRP A 203 2.57 -6.98 13.06
C TRP A 203 2.36 -5.48 12.81
N ILE A 204 3.42 -4.68 12.95
CA ILE A 204 3.36 -3.24 12.66
C ILE A 204 3.08 -3.01 11.16
N GLU A 205 3.75 -3.75 10.27
CA GLU A 205 3.50 -3.69 8.83
C GLU A 205 2.07 -4.10 8.50
N ALA A 206 1.58 -5.22 9.06
CA ALA A 206 0.22 -5.71 8.84
C ALA A 206 -0.83 -4.69 9.29
N ILE A 207 -0.65 -4.08 10.47
CA ILE A 207 -1.55 -3.03 10.99
C ILE A 207 -1.55 -1.79 10.08
N GLY A 208 -0.37 -1.34 9.64
CA GLY A 208 -0.25 -0.23 8.70
C GLY A 208 -0.93 -0.52 7.36
N ILE A 209 -0.73 -1.73 6.81
CA ILE A 209 -1.37 -2.17 5.56
C ILE A 209 -2.90 -2.29 5.73
N TRP A 210 -3.40 -2.80 6.87
CA TRP A 210 -4.83 -2.87 7.12
C TRP A 210 -5.46 -1.48 7.30
N ALA A 211 -4.77 -0.52 7.91
CA ALA A 211 -5.22 0.87 7.95
C ALA A 211 -5.28 1.49 6.55
N PHE A 212 -4.27 1.23 5.71
CA PHE A 212 -4.30 1.58 4.29
C PHE A 212 -5.54 0.96 3.61
N ALA A 213 -5.73 -0.35 3.74
CA ALA A 213 -6.80 -1.07 3.10
C ALA A 213 -8.18 -0.52 3.51
N PHE A 214 -8.37 -0.27 4.81
CA PHE A 214 -9.61 0.29 5.35
C PHE A 214 -9.91 1.69 4.80
N SER A 215 -8.89 2.57 4.71
CA SER A 215 -9.06 3.91 4.15
C SER A 215 -9.44 3.87 2.66
N TRP A 216 -8.81 2.99 1.87
CA TRP A 216 -9.09 2.84 0.44
C TRP A 216 -10.46 2.22 0.15
N LEU A 217 -10.88 1.21 0.91
CA LEU A 217 -12.23 0.64 0.81
C LEU A 217 -13.31 1.67 1.20
N THR A 218 -13.05 2.46 2.24
CA THR A 218 -13.95 3.56 2.66
C THR A 218 -14.08 4.61 1.56
N LYS A 219 -12.96 5.00 0.93
CA LYS A 219 -12.96 5.94 -0.19
C LYS A 219 -13.69 5.40 -1.42
N GLY A 220 -13.46 4.13 -1.77
CA GLY A 220 -14.17 3.44 -2.84
C GLY A 220 -15.70 3.51 -2.66
N LYS A 221 -16.21 3.04 -1.51
CA LYS A 221 -17.65 3.07 -1.21
C LYS A 221 -18.25 4.49 -1.25
N ALA A 222 -17.49 5.48 -0.76
CA ALA A 222 -17.96 6.87 -0.74
C ALA A 222 -18.18 7.45 -2.15
N ASP A 223 -17.31 7.15 -3.10
CA ASP A 223 -17.43 7.65 -4.47
C ASP A 223 -18.62 7.00 -5.20
N LEU A 224 -18.88 5.71 -4.92
CA LEU A 224 -20.05 5.00 -5.45
C LEU A 224 -21.38 5.60 -4.93
N ALA A 225 -21.43 5.93 -3.62
CA ALA A 225 -22.61 6.52 -2.99
C ALA A 225 -22.88 7.97 -3.46
N LEU A 226 -21.83 8.77 -3.66
CA LEU A 226 -21.98 10.12 -4.22
C LEU A 226 -22.56 10.07 -5.65
N ARG A 227 -22.22 9.03 -6.42
CA ARG A 227 -22.79 8.81 -7.75
C ARG A 227 -24.27 8.43 -7.71
N SER A 228 -24.67 7.50 -6.84
CA SER A 228 -26.08 7.08 -6.76
C SER A 228 -27.00 8.25 -6.41
N LEU A 229 -26.55 9.17 -5.53
CA LEU A 229 -27.28 10.38 -5.17
C LEU A 229 -27.41 11.38 -6.34
N LYS A 230 -26.36 11.55 -7.17
CA LYS A 230 -26.45 12.42 -8.35
C LYS A 230 -27.45 11.89 -9.38
N ARG A 231 -27.51 10.56 -9.56
CA ARG A 231 -28.44 9.92 -10.50
C ARG A 231 -29.91 10.01 -10.04
N SER A 232 -30.18 10.05 -8.73
CA SER A 232 -31.56 10.23 -8.23
C SER A 232 -32.06 11.68 -8.33
N GLN A 233 -31.18 12.63 -8.65
CA GLN A 233 -31.50 14.06 -8.75
C GLN A 233 -31.52 14.57 -10.21
N SER A 234 -31.22 13.70 -11.19
CA SER A 234 -31.23 13.96 -12.63
C SER A 234 -32.40 13.26 -13.30
#